data_AF-A0A444Y633-F1
#
_entry.id   AF-A0A444Y633-F1
#
_cell.length_a   1.000
_cell.length_b   1.000
_cell.length_c   1.000
_cell.angle_alpha   90.00
_cell.angle_beta   90.00
_cell.angle_gamma   90.00
#
_symmetry.space_group_name_H-M   'P 1'
#
loop_
_entity.id
_entity.type
_entity.pdbx_description
1 polymer ?
#
loop_
_entity_poly.entity_id
_entity_poly.type
_entity_poly.pdbx_seq_one_letter_code
_entity_poly.pdbx_strand_id
1 'polypeptide(L)'
;MLKQHRELSMSIRCAIENNEEAGIRPSKTYQSFVAAAGGHREEQAERESDAADFHTVIPCATKSSIEAQFQYVYTHQKFREVQAQFRGKTNCITRLTNFALGYSVYKVGEQVFSSIFIKFVVTYDLVAAEVKCQCLLFESRGILCRHTLSVLSFEQVSQVLPRYILERWSKKVKRRHTHIKSSHDELLLEPRSKRFDQLVFHSQNICEFASESEELTVIMHRAYDNVMAEMESLKAKRKGTSSLSHEDTNLESVNELQSPQGFEQEDVQKIG
;
A
#
# COMPACT_ATOMS: atom_id res chain seq x y z
N MET A 1 6.67 -34.74 11.56
CA MET A 1 7.26 -34.01 10.41
C MET A 1 6.16 -33.74 9.40
N LEU A 2 5.36 -32.69 9.61
CA LEU A 2 4.24 -32.31 8.74
C LEU A 2 4.58 -30.97 8.07
N LYS A 3 4.99 -31.03 6.81
CA LYS A 3 4.97 -29.89 5.89
C LYS A 3 3.53 -29.68 5.46
N GLN A 4 2.80 -28.80 6.14
CA GLN A 4 1.59 -28.18 5.57
C GLN A 4 1.97 -26.78 5.13
N HIS A 5 2.24 -26.65 3.83
CA HIS A 5 2.32 -25.36 3.15
C HIS A 5 0.91 -24.76 3.18
N ARG A 6 0.69 -23.72 3.99
CA ARG A 6 -0.56 -22.95 4.00
C ARG A 6 -0.61 -22.14 2.70
N GLU A 7 -1.30 -22.64 1.69
CA GLU A 7 -1.75 -21.80 0.58
C GLU A 7 -2.72 -20.76 1.14
N LEU A 8 -2.33 -19.48 1.10
CA LEU A 8 -3.20 -18.38 1.49
C LEU A 8 -4.38 -18.32 0.51
N SER A 9 -5.59 -18.27 1.05
CA SER A 9 -6.80 -18.16 0.24
C SER A 9 -6.78 -16.87 -0.59
N MET A 10 -7.40 -16.89 -1.77
CA MET A 10 -7.47 -15.72 -2.67
C MET A 10 -8.03 -14.47 -1.99
N SER A 11 -8.92 -14.65 -1.01
CA SER A 11 -9.49 -13.56 -0.21
C SER A 11 -8.42 -12.85 0.62
N ILE A 12 -7.46 -13.59 1.18
CA ILE A 12 -6.38 -13.03 1.99
C ILE A 12 -5.41 -12.23 1.12
N ARG A 13 -5.10 -12.70 -0.10
CA ARG A 13 -4.28 -11.94 -1.06
C ARG A 13 -4.94 -10.63 -1.47
N CYS A 14 -6.23 -10.67 -1.77
CA CYS A 14 -7.01 -9.47 -2.10
C CYS A 14 -7.06 -8.49 -0.92
N ALA A 15 -7.23 -8.97 0.31
CA ALA A 15 -7.23 -8.14 1.51
C ALA A 15 -5.87 -7.49 1.80
N ILE A 16 -4.77 -8.20 1.53
CA ILE A 16 -3.40 -7.65 1.61
C ILE A 16 -3.25 -6.54 0.56
N GLU A 17 -3.53 -6.81 -0.72
CA GLU A 17 -3.45 -5.81 -1.77
C GLU A 17 -4.33 -4.56 -1.45
N ASN A 18 -5.54 -4.75 -0.95
CA ASN A 18 -6.45 -3.65 -0.56
C ASN A 18 -5.95 -2.82 0.65
N ASN A 19 -5.26 -3.45 1.61
CA ASN A 19 -4.73 -2.78 2.80
C ASN A 19 -3.46 -1.97 2.48
N GLU A 20 -2.61 -2.48 1.58
CA GLU A 20 -1.51 -1.74 0.96
C GLU A 20 -2.03 -0.57 0.11
N GLU A 21 -3.12 -0.77 -0.64
CA GLU A 21 -3.79 0.29 -1.41
C GLU A 21 -4.38 1.41 -0.52
N ALA A 22 -4.85 1.08 0.69
CA ALA A 22 -5.43 2.04 1.63
C ALA A 22 -4.39 2.87 2.42
N GLY A 23 -3.09 2.59 2.26
CA GLY A 23 -2.02 3.26 3.01
C GLY A 23 -2.12 3.05 4.53
N ILE A 24 -2.81 1.98 4.95
CA ILE A 24 -2.91 1.57 6.33
C ILE A 24 -1.53 1.08 6.74
N ARG A 25 -0.89 1.76 7.70
CA ARG A 25 0.45 1.39 8.18
C ARG A 25 0.44 -0.08 8.59
N PRO A 26 1.11 -0.98 7.86
CA PRO A 26 0.94 -2.38 8.14
C PRO A 26 1.67 -2.75 9.44
N SER A 27 1.01 -3.51 10.31
CA SER A 27 1.65 -4.00 11.54
C SER A 27 2.78 -4.99 11.19
N LYS A 28 3.74 -5.20 12.10
CA LYS A 28 4.83 -6.18 11.88
C LYS A 28 4.31 -7.59 11.56
N THR A 29 3.14 -7.94 12.07
CA THR A 29 2.45 -9.21 11.79
C THR A 29 1.89 -9.24 10.38
N TYR A 30 1.33 -8.15 9.89
CA TYR A 30 0.98 -8.01 8.47
C TYR A 30 2.22 -8.14 7.57
N GLN A 31 3.33 -7.48 7.92
CA GLN A 31 4.57 -7.63 7.16
C GLN A 31 5.13 -9.06 7.22
N SER A 32 4.92 -9.79 8.32
CA SER A 32 5.28 -11.21 8.42
C SER A 32 4.39 -12.10 7.53
N PHE A 33 3.11 -11.76 7.37
CA PHE A 33 2.21 -12.43 6.42
C PHE A 33 2.58 -12.11 4.97
N VAL A 34 2.93 -10.88 4.64
CA VAL A 34 3.46 -10.47 3.32
C VAL A 34 4.77 -11.21 3.01
N ALA A 35 5.69 -11.30 3.98
CA ALA A 35 6.93 -12.05 3.84
C ALA A 35 6.71 -13.56 3.67
N ALA A 36 5.78 -14.15 4.43
CA ALA A 36 5.40 -15.56 4.30
C ALA A 36 4.62 -15.86 3.00
N ALA A 37 3.93 -14.86 2.43
CA ALA A 37 3.24 -14.94 1.14
C ALA A 37 4.16 -14.74 -0.08
N GLY A 38 5.44 -14.40 0.14
CA GLY A 38 6.41 -14.12 -0.93
C GLY A 38 6.48 -12.66 -1.39
N GLY A 39 5.65 -11.77 -0.83
CA GLY A 39 5.55 -10.36 -1.22
C GLY A 39 6.84 -9.58 -1.02
N HIS A 40 7.68 -9.94 -0.04
CA HIS A 40 8.93 -9.21 0.22
C HIS A 40 9.98 -9.32 -0.92
N ARG A 41 9.89 -10.30 -1.82
CA ARG A 41 10.71 -10.36 -3.05
C ARG A 41 10.13 -9.50 -4.17
N GLU A 42 8.81 -9.42 -4.27
CA GLU A 42 8.11 -8.54 -5.21
C GLU A 42 8.30 -7.09 -4.80
N GLU A 43 8.09 -6.74 -3.54
CA GLU A 43 8.27 -5.38 -2.97
C GLU A 43 9.73 -4.86 -3.01
N GLN A 44 10.72 -5.77 -2.95
CA GLN A 44 12.13 -5.43 -3.11
C GLN A 44 12.48 -5.24 -4.60
N ALA A 45 12.00 -6.12 -5.48
CA ALA A 45 12.15 -5.97 -6.93
C ALA A 45 11.38 -4.74 -7.47
N GLU A 46 10.26 -4.38 -6.82
CA GLU A 46 9.47 -3.16 -7.05
C GLU A 46 10.27 -1.91 -6.72
N ARG A 47 10.90 -1.87 -5.54
CA ARG A 47 11.78 -0.75 -5.13
C ARG A 47 13.02 -0.65 -6.01
N GLU A 48 13.63 -1.76 -6.38
CA GLU A 48 14.82 -1.79 -7.26
C GLU A 48 14.45 -1.41 -8.71
N SER A 49 13.29 -1.84 -9.21
CA SER A 49 12.78 -1.45 -10.54
C SER A 49 12.32 0.00 -10.58
N ASP A 50 11.73 0.55 -9.51
CA ASP A 50 11.31 1.94 -9.45
C ASP A 50 12.51 2.88 -9.24
N ALA A 51 13.57 2.44 -8.55
CA ALA A 51 14.80 3.22 -8.34
C ALA A 51 15.71 3.28 -9.57
N ALA A 52 15.72 2.22 -10.40
CA ALA A 52 16.57 2.14 -11.59
C ALA A 52 16.05 2.95 -12.80
N ASP A 53 14.81 3.46 -12.76
CA ASP A 53 14.04 3.63 -14.00
C ASP A 53 13.24 4.95 -14.11
N PHE A 54 13.69 6.02 -13.44
CA PHE A 54 13.05 7.35 -13.57
C PHE A 54 13.20 7.99 -14.96
N HIS A 55 14.12 7.49 -15.81
CA HIS A 55 14.47 8.09 -17.10
C HIS A 55 14.19 7.19 -18.32
N THR A 56 13.68 5.98 -18.11
CA THR A 56 13.59 4.95 -19.15
C THR A 56 12.12 4.57 -19.33
N VAL A 57 11.61 4.71 -20.56
CA VAL A 57 10.20 4.40 -20.87
C VAL A 57 10.14 2.95 -21.34
N ILE A 58 9.42 2.10 -20.62
CA ILE A 58 9.14 0.72 -21.07
C ILE A 58 8.32 0.79 -22.37
N PRO A 59 8.83 0.31 -23.52
CA PRO A 59 8.10 0.39 -24.78
C PRO A 59 6.87 -0.51 -24.76
N CYS A 60 5.81 -0.11 -25.48
CA CYS A 60 4.63 -0.94 -25.72
C CYS A 60 5.01 -2.23 -26.46
N ALA A 61 4.38 -3.34 -26.09
CA ALA A 61 4.53 -4.63 -26.75
C ALA A 61 3.75 -4.70 -28.07
N THR A 62 2.73 -3.85 -28.22
CA THR A 62 1.88 -3.77 -29.41
C THR A 62 1.75 -2.32 -29.88
N LYS A 63 1.20 -2.13 -31.09
CA LYS A 63 0.86 -0.79 -31.62
C LYS A 63 -0.50 -0.28 -31.14
N SER A 64 -1.07 -0.85 -30.08
CA SER A 64 -2.37 -0.44 -29.57
C SER A 64 -2.29 0.91 -28.86
N SER A 65 -3.14 1.85 -29.24
CA SER A 65 -3.28 3.15 -28.57
C SER A 65 -3.78 3.02 -27.13
N ILE A 66 -4.55 1.96 -26.81
CA ILE A 66 -4.96 1.65 -25.43
C ILE A 66 -3.73 1.27 -24.59
N GLU A 67 -2.79 0.50 -25.14
CA GLU A 67 -1.56 0.15 -24.42
C GLU A 67 -0.73 1.41 -24.12
N ALA A 68 -0.62 2.33 -25.09
CA ALA A 68 0.07 3.60 -24.91
C ALA A 68 -0.59 4.49 -23.83
N GLN A 69 -1.93 4.48 -23.71
CA GLN A 69 -2.62 5.17 -22.62
C GLN A 69 -2.18 4.66 -21.25
N PHE A 70 -2.12 3.33 -21.06
CA PHE A 70 -1.65 2.77 -19.81
C PHE A 70 -0.16 3.02 -19.56
N GLN A 71 0.69 2.96 -20.58
CA GLN A 71 2.12 3.28 -20.49
C GLN A 71 2.38 4.68 -19.91
N TYR A 72 1.59 5.65 -20.38
CA TYR A 72 1.70 7.05 -19.97
C TYR A 72 1.29 7.26 -18.50
N VAL A 73 0.23 6.57 -18.05
CA VAL A 73 -0.35 6.81 -16.72
C VAL A 73 0.24 5.91 -15.65
N TYR A 74 0.37 4.60 -15.90
CA TYR A 74 0.67 3.59 -14.87
C TYR A 74 2.16 3.47 -14.55
N THR A 75 2.48 3.04 -13.32
CA THR A 75 3.87 2.71 -12.94
C THR A 75 4.43 1.58 -13.80
N HIS A 76 5.75 1.46 -13.86
CA HIS A 76 6.41 0.45 -14.71
C HIS A 76 5.97 -0.97 -14.36
N GLN A 77 5.90 -1.29 -13.07
CA GLN A 77 5.42 -2.58 -12.62
C GLN A 77 3.97 -2.85 -13.09
N LYS A 78 3.03 -1.94 -12.80
CA LYS A 78 1.63 -2.11 -13.18
C LYS A 78 1.46 -2.14 -14.71
N PHE A 79 2.27 -1.36 -15.42
CA PHE A 79 2.30 -1.42 -16.87
C PHE A 79 2.77 -2.78 -17.39
N ARG A 80 3.76 -3.45 -16.76
CA ARG A 80 4.16 -4.82 -17.15
C ARG A 80 3.01 -5.82 -17.00
N GLU A 81 2.17 -5.68 -15.97
CA GLU A 81 0.96 -6.52 -15.83
C GLU A 81 -0.03 -6.28 -16.99
N VAL A 82 -0.23 -5.02 -17.39
CA VAL A 82 -1.01 -4.67 -18.58
C VAL A 82 -0.41 -5.29 -19.84
N GLN A 83 0.91 -5.19 -20.03
CA GLN A 83 1.60 -5.79 -21.18
C GLN A 83 1.41 -7.31 -21.24
N ALA A 84 1.41 -8.00 -20.10
CA ALA A 84 1.14 -9.43 -20.05
C ALA A 84 -0.26 -9.77 -20.58
N GLN A 85 -1.27 -8.93 -20.30
CA GLN A 85 -2.61 -9.09 -20.87
C GLN A 85 -2.63 -8.79 -22.38
N PHE A 86 -1.92 -7.76 -22.85
CA PHE A 86 -1.80 -7.45 -24.28
C PHE A 86 -1.11 -8.56 -25.08
N ARG A 87 -0.06 -9.18 -24.53
CA ARG A 87 0.62 -10.33 -25.13
C ARG A 87 -0.29 -11.56 -25.14
N GLY A 88 -0.93 -11.86 -24.01
CA GLY A 88 -1.86 -12.99 -23.90
C GLY A 88 -3.09 -12.90 -24.81
N LYS A 89 -3.45 -11.69 -25.24
CA LYS A 89 -4.54 -11.45 -26.19
C LYS A 89 -4.38 -12.21 -27.50
N THR A 90 -3.14 -12.46 -27.97
CA THR A 90 -2.92 -13.20 -29.23
C THR A 90 -3.45 -14.64 -29.18
N ASN A 91 -3.60 -15.19 -27.98
CA ASN A 91 -4.14 -16.54 -27.77
C ASN A 91 -5.66 -16.55 -27.67
N CYS A 92 -6.32 -15.40 -27.83
CA CYS A 92 -7.77 -15.25 -27.72
C CYS A 92 -8.43 -15.23 -29.11
N ILE A 93 -9.41 -16.11 -29.30
CA ILE A 93 -10.30 -16.11 -30.47
C ILE A 93 -11.64 -15.52 -30.07
N THR A 94 -11.97 -14.35 -30.61
CA THR A 94 -13.20 -13.62 -30.29
C THR A 94 -14.27 -13.89 -31.34
N ARG A 95 -15.49 -14.20 -30.90
CA ARG A 95 -16.66 -14.42 -31.76
C ARG A 95 -17.87 -13.67 -31.23
N LEU A 96 -18.45 -12.79 -32.04
CA LEU A 96 -19.74 -12.17 -31.75
C LEU A 96 -20.82 -13.26 -31.74
N THR A 97 -21.61 -13.32 -30.67
CA THR A 97 -22.69 -14.30 -30.52
C THR A 97 -24.04 -13.64 -30.66
N ASN A 98 -24.23 -12.49 -30.00
CA ASN A 98 -25.48 -11.74 -30.04
C ASN A 98 -25.19 -10.24 -30.15
N PHE A 99 -26.07 -9.52 -30.86
CA PHE A 99 -26.08 -8.06 -30.91
C PHE A 99 -27.53 -7.59 -30.88
N ALA A 100 -27.88 -6.74 -29.92
CA ALA A 100 -29.21 -6.16 -29.81
C ALA A 100 -29.14 -4.77 -29.17
N LEU A 101 -29.76 -3.77 -29.80
CA LEU A 101 -29.93 -2.41 -29.24
C LEU A 101 -28.62 -1.75 -28.76
N GLY A 102 -27.49 -1.99 -29.45
CA GLY A 102 -26.19 -1.45 -29.04
C GLY A 102 -25.47 -2.26 -27.96
N TYR A 103 -26.02 -3.40 -27.54
CA TYR A 103 -25.41 -4.35 -26.63
C TYR A 103 -24.91 -5.58 -27.38
N SER A 104 -23.60 -5.82 -27.32
CA SER A 104 -22.91 -6.94 -27.95
C SER A 104 -22.51 -7.99 -26.91
N VAL A 105 -22.70 -9.26 -27.22
CA VAL A 105 -22.23 -10.40 -26.42
C VAL A 105 -21.24 -11.23 -27.24
N TYR A 106 -20.05 -11.38 -26.70
CA TYR A 106 -18.93 -12.10 -27.30
C TYR A 106 -18.62 -13.37 -26.53
N LYS A 107 -18.29 -14.44 -27.27
CA LYS A 107 -17.62 -15.62 -26.74
C LYS A 107 -16.15 -15.52 -27.12
N VAL A 108 -15.29 -15.47 -26.10
CA VAL A 108 -13.84 -15.43 -26.27
C VAL A 108 -13.27 -16.79 -25.86
N GLY A 109 -12.68 -17.51 -26.81
CA GLY A 109 -11.94 -18.73 -26.54
C GLY A 109 -10.47 -18.40 -26.32
N GLU A 110 -9.96 -18.58 -25.10
CA GLU A 110 -8.52 -18.48 -24.80
C GLU A 110 -7.86 -19.84 -24.99
N GLN A 111 -6.85 -19.89 -25.86
CA GLN A 111 -6.01 -21.06 -26.07
C GLN A 111 -5.02 -21.19 -24.92
N VAL A 112 -5.11 -22.29 -24.17
CA VAL A 112 -4.19 -22.61 -23.07
C VAL A 112 -3.17 -23.65 -23.49
N PHE A 113 -3.60 -24.65 -24.27
CA PHE A 113 -2.76 -25.64 -24.93
C PHE A 113 -3.20 -25.79 -26.39
N SER A 114 -2.40 -26.46 -27.22
CA SER A 114 -2.59 -26.54 -28.67
C SER A 114 -4.04 -26.77 -29.13
N SER A 115 -4.83 -27.55 -28.39
CA SER A 115 -6.25 -27.83 -28.69
C SER A 115 -7.25 -27.42 -27.58
N ILE A 116 -6.79 -26.93 -26.42
CA ILE A 116 -7.67 -26.62 -25.28
C ILE A 116 -8.01 -25.14 -25.28
N PHE A 117 -9.30 -24.85 -25.42
CA PHE A 117 -9.85 -23.50 -25.36
C PHE A 117 -10.78 -23.35 -24.15
N ILE A 118 -10.41 -22.45 -23.24
CA ILE A 118 -11.30 -22.01 -22.16
C ILE A 118 -12.16 -20.88 -22.69
N LYS A 119 -13.47 -20.95 -22.46
CA LYS A 119 -14.43 -19.98 -22.99
C LYS A 119 -14.83 -18.98 -21.93
N PHE A 120 -14.80 -17.71 -22.30
CA PHE A 120 -15.26 -16.59 -21.49
C PHE A 120 -16.35 -15.83 -22.23
N VAL A 121 -17.30 -15.29 -21.48
CA VAL A 121 -18.28 -14.35 -21.99
C VAL A 121 -17.81 -12.93 -21.71
N VAL A 122 -17.85 -12.09 -22.74
CA VAL A 122 -17.57 -10.66 -22.65
C VAL A 122 -18.75 -9.91 -23.21
N THR A 123 -19.20 -8.89 -22.51
CA THR A 123 -20.29 -8.02 -22.96
C THR A 123 -19.75 -6.63 -23.22
N TYR A 124 -20.28 -5.97 -24.25
CA TYR A 124 -19.92 -4.63 -24.62
C TYR A 124 -21.19 -3.81 -24.88
N ASP A 125 -21.36 -2.74 -24.13
CA ASP A 125 -22.41 -1.75 -24.29
C ASP A 125 -21.81 -0.55 -25.05
N LEU A 126 -22.27 -0.35 -26.28
CA LEU A 126 -21.82 0.75 -27.14
C LEU A 126 -22.24 2.11 -26.60
N VAL A 127 -23.41 2.21 -25.98
CA VAL A 127 -23.98 3.47 -25.49
C VAL A 127 -23.27 3.92 -24.23
N ALA A 128 -23.09 2.99 -23.28
CA ALA A 128 -22.35 3.26 -22.05
C ALA A 128 -20.81 3.23 -22.25
N ALA A 129 -20.35 2.77 -23.42
CA ALA A 129 -18.97 2.42 -23.72
C ALA A 129 -18.36 1.56 -22.59
N GLU A 130 -19.15 0.60 -22.12
CA GLU A 130 -18.82 -0.28 -21.01
C GLU A 130 -18.54 -1.70 -21.53
N VAL A 131 -17.42 -2.27 -21.10
CA VAL A 131 -17.05 -3.66 -21.34
C VAL A 131 -16.94 -4.41 -20.02
N LYS A 132 -17.53 -5.61 -19.96
CA LYS A 132 -17.47 -6.51 -18.80
C LYS A 132 -17.06 -7.91 -19.24
N CYS A 133 -16.23 -8.56 -18.45
CA CYS A 133 -15.79 -9.93 -18.72
C CYS A 133 -16.10 -10.83 -17.53
N GLN A 134 -16.55 -12.04 -17.81
CA GLN A 134 -16.80 -13.08 -16.81
C GLN A 134 -15.58 -13.41 -15.93
N CYS A 135 -14.35 -13.15 -16.39
CA CYS A 135 -13.15 -13.42 -15.59
C CYS A 135 -12.95 -12.46 -14.42
N LEU A 136 -13.66 -11.33 -14.39
CA LEU A 136 -13.64 -10.33 -13.31
C LEU A 136 -12.25 -9.78 -12.95
N LEU A 137 -11.27 -9.82 -13.87
CA LEU A 137 -9.91 -9.33 -13.59
C LEU A 137 -9.88 -7.83 -13.32
N PHE A 138 -10.75 -7.06 -13.98
CA PHE A 138 -10.80 -5.62 -13.76
C PHE A 138 -11.43 -5.31 -12.40
N GLU A 139 -12.48 -6.02 -12.03
CA GLU A 139 -13.18 -5.88 -10.75
C GLU A 139 -12.29 -6.31 -9.57
N SER A 140 -11.45 -7.33 -9.76
CA SER A 140 -10.56 -7.85 -8.72
C SER A 140 -9.21 -7.13 -8.62
N ARG A 141 -8.58 -6.79 -9.76
CA ARG A 141 -7.21 -6.24 -9.79
C ARG A 141 -7.10 -4.89 -10.48
N GLY A 142 -8.19 -4.37 -11.04
CA GLY A 142 -8.19 -3.10 -11.74
C GLY A 142 -7.46 -3.09 -13.07
N ILE A 143 -7.21 -4.26 -13.66
CA ILE A 143 -6.50 -4.42 -14.94
C ILE A 143 -7.44 -5.06 -15.97
N LEU A 144 -7.51 -4.48 -17.17
CA LEU A 144 -8.28 -5.06 -18.26
C LEU A 144 -7.67 -6.40 -18.69
N CYS A 145 -8.47 -7.47 -18.66
CA CYS A 145 -8.01 -8.79 -19.09
C CYS A 145 -7.83 -8.86 -20.61
N ARG A 146 -7.03 -9.84 -21.04
CA ARG A 146 -6.86 -10.22 -22.45
C ARG A 146 -8.17 -10.46 -23.20
N HIS A 147 -9.23 -10.96 -22.56
CA HIS A 147 -10.52 -11.20 -23.22
C HIS A 147 -11.22 -9.90 -23.56
N THR A 148 -11.29 -8.98 -22.59
CA THR A 148 -11.78 -7.62 -22.79
C THR A 148 -10.96 -6.89 -23.85
N LEU A 149 -9.63 -6.95 -23.77
CA LEU A 149 -8.75 -6.33 -24.76
C LEU A 149 -8.95 -6.90 -26.17
N SER A 150 -9.28 -8.20 -26.28
CA SER A 150 -9.60 -8.84 -27.56
C SER A 150 -10.90 -8.31 -28.14
N VAL A 151 -11.95 -8.15 -27.32
CA VAL A 151 -13.22 -7.53 -27.75
C VAL A 151 -13.04 -6.07 -28.12
N LEU A 152 -12.31 -5.28 -27.32
CA LEU A 152 -12.04 -3.87 -27.66
C LEU A 152 -11.27 -3.74 -28.98
N SER A 153 -10.39 -4.69 -29.29
CA SER A 153 -9.69 -4.73 -30.58
C SER A 153 -10.64 -5.09 -31.73
N PHE A 154 -11.57 -6.02 -31.49
CA PHE A 154 -12.61 -6.41 -32.44
C PHE A 154 -13.56 -5.25 -32.76
N GLU A 155 -13.98 -4.50 -31.73
CA GLU A 155 -14.82 -3.30 -31.83
C GLU A 155 -14.02 -2.06 -32.29
N GLN A 156 -12.73 -2.20 -32.60
CA GLN A 156 -11.84 -1.12 -33.08
C GLN A 156 -11.79 0.10 -32.15
N VAL A 157 -11.93 -0.14 -30.84
CA VAL A 157 -11.83 0.91 -29.83
C VAL A 157 -10.37 1.36 -29.71
N SER A 158 -10.14 2.63 -29.95
CA SER A 158 -8.80 3.24 -29.89
C SER A 158 -8.46 3.76 -28.48
N GLN A 159 -9.45 4.11 -27.67
CA GLN A 159 -9.23 4.60 -26.32
C GLN A 159 -10.23 4.05 -25.33
N VAL A 160 -9.76 3.76 -24.12
CA VAL A 160 -10.64 3.34 -23.03
C VAL A 160 -11.09 4.55 -22.24
N LEU A 161 -12.30 4.50 -21.71
CA LEU A 161 -12.81 5.56 -20.85
C LEU A 161 -11.99 5.66 -19.55
N PRO A 162 -11.95 6.87 -18.92
CA PRO A 162 -11.22 7.09 -17.66
C PRO A 162 -11.58 6.11 -16.54
N ARG A 163 -12.81 5.56 -16.53
CA ARG A 163 -13.23 4.53 -15.56
C ARG A 163 -12.33 3.28 -15.54
N TYR A 164 -11.66 2.98 -16.66
CA TYR A 164 -10.74 1.85 -16.78
C TYR A 164 -9.28 2.21 -16.49
N ILE A 165 -8.98 3.49 -16.23
CA ILE A 165 -7.66 4.01 -15.88
C ILE A 165 -7.70 4.41 -14.41
N LEU A 166 -7.20 3.53 -13.55
CA LEU A 166 -7.33 3.71 -12.11
C LEU A 166 -6.19 4.58 -11.57
N GLU A 167 -6.56 5.69 -10.92
CA GLU A 167 -5.61 6.67 -10.39
C GLU A 167 -4.62 6.05 -9.41
N ARG A 168 -5.06 5.06 -8.61
CA ARG A 168 -4.19 4.35 -7.65
C ARG A 168 -2.99 3.65 -8.30
N TRP A 169 -3.06 3.33 -9.59
CA TRP A 169 -1.96 2.74 -10.36
C TRP A 169 -1.06 3.76 -11.03
N SER A 170 -1.41 5.05 -10.95
CA SER A 170 -0.69 6.11 -11.62
C SER A 170 0.71 6.35 -11.04
N LYS A 171 1.65 6.67 -11.93
CA LYS A 171 2.99 7.22 -11.60
C LYS A 171 2.93 8.51 -10.79
N LYS A 172 1.81 9.25 -10.88
CA LYS A 172 1.65 10.56 -10.23
C LYS A 172 1.23 10.46 -8.76
N VAL A 173 0.77 9.30 -8.31
CA VAL A 173 0.39 9.10 -6.91
C VAL A 173 1.64 8.90 -6.06
N LYS A 174 1.90 9.83 -5.15
CA LYS A 174 2.95 9.68 -4.13
C LYS A 174 2.50 8.62 -3.11
N ARG A 175 2.89 7.37 -3.32
CA ARG A 175 2.63 6.29 -2.34
C ARG A 175 3.50 6.53 -1.10
N ARG A 176 2.86 6.61 0.08
CA ARG A 176 3.52 6.81 1.39
C ARG A 176 4.41 5.63 1.84
N HIS A 177 4.58 4.61 1.00
CA HIS A 177 5.47 3.47 1.23
C HIS A 177 6.97 3.80 1.03
N THR A 178 7.31 5.06 0.71
CA THR A 178 8.69 5.57 0.65
C THR A 178 9.26 6.02 2.00
N HIS A 179 8.82 5.42 3.11
CA HIS A 179 9.43 5.61 4.44
C HIS A 179 10.04 4.33 5.02
N ILE A 180 10.54 3.43 4.18
CA ILE A 180 11.76 2.68 4.53
C ILE A 180 12.90 3.40 3.83
N LYS A 181 13.29 4.55 4.36
CA LYS A 181 14.58 5.17 4.04
C LYS A 181 15.57 4.81 5.13
N SER A 182 16.76 4.48 4.63
CA SER A 182 17.99 4.25 5.38
C SER A 182 18.22 5.31 6.46
N SER A 183 19.05 4.92 7.42
CA SER A 183 19.60 5.72 8.51
C SER A 183 19.78 7.20 8.18
N HIS A 184 19.59 8.03 9.20
CA HIS A 184 19.79 9.49 9.29
C HIS A 184 18.51 10.34 9.19
N ASP A 185 17.58 10.15 10.14
CA ASP A 185 17.02 11.24 10.98
C ASP A 185 16.16 10.64 12.11
N GLU A 186 16.80 9.78 12.89
CA GLU A 186 16.44 9.47 14.26
C GLU A 186 16.61 10.80 15.03
N LEU A 187 15.62 11.35 15.74
CA LEU A 187 15.73 11.35 17.21
C LEU A 187 14.50 11.90 17.97
N LEU A 188 13.43 12.42 17.35
CA LEU A 188 12.37 13.11 18.13
C LEU A 188 10.99 12.43 18.22
N LEU A 189 10.71 11.36 17.46
CA LEU A 189 9.44 10.61 17.51
C LEU A 189 9.57 9.13 17.94
N GLU A 190 10.80 8.65 18.12
CA GLU A 190 11.14 7.25 18.39
C GLU A 190 10.46 6.61 19.62
N PRO A 191 10.41 7.23 20.83
CA PRO A 191 10.01 6.52 22.04
C PRO A 191 8.52 6.19 22.11
N ARG A 192 7.68 6.97 21.41
CA ARG A 192 6.24 6.70 21.32
C ARG A 192 5.94 5.62 20.29
N SER A 193 6.59 5.67 19.12
CA SER A 193 6.43 4.63 18.09
C SER A 193 6.88 3.27 18.61
N LYS A 194 8.04 3.19 19.28
CA LYS A 194 8.54 1.94 19.87
C LYS A 194 7.55 1.31 20.87
N ARG A 195 6.97 2.12 21.76
CA ARG A 195 5.94 1.64 22.72
C ARG A 195 4.67 1.17 22.03
N PHE A 196 4.21 1.90 21.02
CA PHE A 196 3.04 1.51 20.24
C PHE A 196 3.26 0.18 19.52
N ASP A 197 4.40 0.02 18.86
CA ASP A 197 4.73 -1.20 18.11
C ASP A 197 4.83 -2.43 19.03
N GLN A 198 5.33 -2.27 20.26
CA GLN A 198 5.35 -3.33 21.28
C GLN A 198 3.96 -3.72 21.77
N LEU A 199 3.08 -2.74 22.01
CA LEU A 199 1.70 -3.00 22.44
C LEU A 199 0.91 -3.74 21.38
N VAL A 200 1.05 -3.34 20.11
CA VAL A 200 0.40 -4.02 18.97
C VAL A 200 0.87 -5.46 18.88
N PHE A 201 2.18 -5.71 18.98
CA PHE A 201 2.73 -7.07 18.96
C PHE A 201 2.15 -7.96 20.07
N HIS A 202 2.08 -7.45 21.30
CA HIS A 202 1.58 -8.23 22.42
C HIS A 202 0.06 -8.49 22.34
N SER A 203 -0.71 -7.51 21.86
CA SER A 203 -2.17 -7.66 21.68
C SER A 203 -2.56 -8.72 20.65
N GLN A 204 -1.73 -8.94 19.62
CA GLN A 204 -2.08 -9.80 18.49
C GLN A 204 -2.26 -11.26 18.88
N ASN A 205 -1.34 -11.80 19.69
CA ASN A 205 -1.43 -13.18 20.15
C ASN A 205 -2.68 -13.40 21.03
N ILE A 206 -3.04 -12.39 21.81
CA ILE A 206 -4.19 -12.46 22.71
C ILE A 206 -5.50 -12.34 21.90
N CYS A 207 -5.55 -11.47 20.89
CA CYS A 207 -6.69 -11.37 19.98
C CYS A 207 -6.88 -12.63 19.13
N GLU A 208 -5.79 -13.24 18.64
CA GLU A 208 -5.85 -14.51 17.89
C GLU A 208 -6.48 -15.61 18.75
N PHE A 209 -5.99 -15.79 19.98
CA PHE A 209 -6.54 -16.75 20.93
C PHE A 209 -8.00 -16.43 21.33
N ALA A 210 -8.31 -15.17 21.60
CA ALA A 210 -9.66 -14.77 22.00
C ALA A 210 -10.69 -14.95 20.88
N SER A 211 -10.27 -14.89 19.61
CA SER A 211 -11.15 -15.06 18.44
C SER A 211 -11.62 -16.50 18.20
N GLU A 212 -11.07 -17.47 18.93
CA GLU A 212 -11.45 -18.89 18.82
C GLU A 212 -12.81 -19.19 19.45
N SER A 213 -13.33 -18.32 20.33
CA SER A 213 -14.61 -18.50 21.00
C SER A 213 -15.30 -17.15 21.29
N GLU A 214 -16.63 -17.16 21.21
CA GLU A 214 -17.45 -15.99 21.52
C GLU A 214 -17.33 -15.59 23.00
N GLU A 215 -17.26 -16.57 23.90
CA GLU A 215 -17.03 -16.35 25.33
C GLU A 215 -15.67 -15.70 25.61
N LEU A 216 -14.61 -16.14 24.93
CA LEU A 216 -13.27 -15.55 25.06
C LEU A 216 -13.21 -14.13 24.51
N THR A 217 -13.93 -13.86 23.42
CA THR A 217 -14.04 -12.52 22.83
C THR A 217 -14.73 -11.56 23.79
N VAL A 218 -15.80 -11.98 24.49
CA VAL A 218 -16.48 -11.17 25.51
C VAL A 218 -15.56 -10.86 26.70
N ILE A 219 -14.76 -11.84 27.15
CA ILE A 219 -13.76 -11.63 28.21
C ILE A 219 -12.72 -10.60 27.76
N MET A 220 -12.26 -10.69 26.51
CA MET A 220 -11.27 -9.78 25.95
C MET A 220 -11.78 -8.34 25.84
N HIS A 221 -13.01 -8.15 25.36
CA HIS A 221 -13.64 -6.82 25.30
C HIS A 221 -13.73 -6.17 26.69
N ARG A 222 -14.20 -6.92 27.69
CA ARG A 222 -14.25 -6.42 29.07
C ARG A 222 -12.87 -6.04 29.61
N ALA A 223 -11.84 -6.83 29.31
CA ALA A 223 -10.47 -6.54 29.72
C ALA A 223 -9.94 -5.25 29.08
N TYR A 224 -10.22 -5.03 27.79
CA TYR A 224 -9.84 -3.79 27.11
C TYR A 224 -10.55 -2.56 27.66
N ASP A 225 -11.85 -2.65 27.93
CA ASP A 225 -12.61 -1.55 28.52
C ASP A 225 -12.04 -1.17 29.90
N ASN A 226 -11.72 -2.16 30.74
CA ASN A 226 -11.11 -1.94 32.05
C ASN A 226 -9.73 -1.26 31.94
N VAL A 227 -8.87 -1.75 31.04
CA VAL A 227 -7.52 -1.19 30.83
C VAL A 227 -7.61 0.25 30.31
N MET A 228 -8.56 0.54 29.40
CA MET A 228 -8.79 1.88 28.89
C MET A 228 -9.23 2.84 30.01
N ALA A 229 -10.17 2.43 30.86
CA ALA A 229 -10.61 3.22 32.00
C ALA A 229 -9.47 3.51 32.99
N GLU A 230 -8.60 2.53 33.27
CA GLU A 230 -7.43 2.72 34.12
C GLU A 230 -6.44 3.74 33.52
N MET A 231 -6.13 3.62 32.22
CA MET A 231 -5.22 4.55 31.53
C MET A 231 -5.77 5.98 31.51
N GLU A 232 -7.07 6.15 31.32
CA GLU A 232 -7.74 7.46 31.36
C GLU A 232 -7.71 8.06 32.77
N SER A 233 -7.93 7.25 33.81
CA SER A 233 -7.84 7.69 35.21
C SER A 233 -6.44 8.18 35.58
N LEU A 234 -5.39 7.51 35.09
CA LEU A 234 -3.99 7.90 35.30
C LEU A 234 -3.66 9.20 34.56
N LYS A 235 -4.21 9.39 33.35
CA LYS A 235 -4.05 10.62 32.58
C LYS A 235 -4.74 11.80 33.23
N ALA A 236 -5.93 11.59 33.82
CA ALA A 236 -6.67 12.60 34.57
C ALA A 236 -5.93 12.99 35.87
N LYS A 237 -5.41 12.00 36.62
CA LYS A 237 -4.60 12.24 37.83
C LYS A 237 -3.35 13.08 37.55
N ARG A 238 -2.64 12.81 36.45
CA ARG A 238 -1.45 13.60 36.03
C ARG A 238 -1.78 15.03 35.62
N LYS A 239 -2.95 15.28 35.01
CA LYS A 239 -3.40 16.65 34.69
C LYS A 239 -3.81 17.44 35.93
N GLY A 240 -4.31 16.78 36.98
CA GLY A 240 -4.65 17.43 38.25
C GLY A 240 -3.44 17.76 39.14
N THR A 241 -2.31 17.08 38.96
CA THR A 241 -1.06 17.35 39.73
C THR A 241 -0.20 18.45 39.11
N SER A 242 -0.31 18.71 37.79
CA SER A 242 0.47 19.76 37.11
C SER A 242 -0.02 21.20 37.34
N SER A 243 -1.13 21.39 38.05
CA SER A 243 -1.72 22.70 38.36
C SER A 243 -1.50 23.17 39.81
N LEU A 244 -0.64 22.48 40.59
CA LEU A 244 -0.45 22.76 42.03
C LEU A 244 1.02 22.95 42.45
N SER A 245 1.93 23.29 41.53
CA SER A 245 3.30 23.65 41.92
C SER A 245 3.80 24.88 41.15
N HIS A 246 3.29 26.05 41.51
CA HIS A 246 4.09 27.27 41.56
C HIS A 246 3.40 28.30 42.46
N GLU A 247 4.22 28.98 43.27
CA GLU A 247 3.89 29.80 44.46
C GLU A 247 3.71 28.92 45.71
N ASP A 248 4.69 28.82 46.62
CA ASP A 248 5.42 29.90 47.26
C ASP A 248 6.90 29.57 47.52
N THR A 249 7.78 30.54 47.26
CA THR A 249 8.87 30.92 48.18
C THR A 249 9.54 32.19 47.66
N ASN A 250 9.15 33.32 48.23
CA ASN A 250 9.96 34.53 48.27
C ASN A 250 10.41 34.72 49.72
N LEU A 251 11.73 34.73 49.97
CA LEU A 251 12.31 35.51 51.05
C LEU A 251 13.79 35.81 50.74
N GLU A 252 14.12 37.08 50.93
CA GLU A 252 15.30 37.83 50.49
C GLU A 252 16.60 37.59 51.30
N SER A 253 17.68 38.17 50.75
CA SER A 253 18.85 38.82 51.39
C SER A 253 20.15 37.99 51.55
N VAL A 254 21.39 38.49 51.44
CA VAL A 254 22.06 39.77 51.06
C VAL A 254 23.60 39.51 51.05
N ASN A 255 24.38 40.19 50.18
CA ASN A 255 25.85 40.53 50.21
C ASN A 255 26.93 39.40 50.27
N GLU A 256 28.18 39.52 49.80
CA GLU A 256 29.04 40.66 49.41
C GLU A 256 30.27 40.23 48.55
N LEU A 257 30.71 41.15 47.68
CA LEU A 257 32.08 41.48 47.18
C LEU A 257 33.27 40.49 47.32
N GLN A 258 34.00 40.25 46.21
CA GLN A 258 35.34 40.85 45.95
C GLN A 258 35.98 40.40 44.62
N SER A 259 36.43 41.36 43.81
CA SER A 259 37.45 41.20 42.78
C SER A 259 38.86 41.24 43.41
N PRO A 260 39.91 40.89 42.66
CA PRO A 260 40.89 41.93 42.31
C PRO A 260 41.45 41.90 40.87
N GLN A 261 42.06 43.04 40.54
CA GLN A 261 42.62 43.53 39.28
C GLN A 261 44.05 43.03 38.97
N GLY A 262 44.52 43.26 37.74
CA GLY A 262 45.94 43.51 37.39
C GLY A 262 46.37 42.97 36.02
N PHE A 263 46.45 43.81 34.96
CA PHE A 263 47.67 44.35 34.29
C PHE A 263 48.60 43.24 33.71
N GLU A 264 48.99 43.18 32.43
CA GLU A 264 49.78 44.17 31.66
C GLU A 264 49.62 44.05 30.11
N GLN A 265 50.17 45.07 29.45
CA GLN A 265 50.18 45.49 28.05
C GLN A 265 51.13 44.72 27.09
N GLU A 266 50.91 44.98 25.79
CA GLU A 266 51.90 45.13 24.68
C GLU A 266 52.59 43.86 24.12
N ASP A 267 52.91 43.70 22.84
CA ASP A 267 52.67 44.47 21.60
C ASP A 267 53.07 43.58 20.39
N VAL A 268 52.66 43.99 19.18
CA VAL A 268 53.37 43.84 17.87
C VAL A 268 53.69 42.42 17.35
N GLN A 269 53.14 41.87 16.26
CA GLN A 269 53.07 42.26 14.83
C GLN A 269 53.88 41.25 13.96
N LYS A 270 53.25 40.76 12.86
CA LYS A 270 53.84 40.55 11.51
C LYS A 270 54.90 39.40 11.36
N ILE A 271 55.11 38.68 10.25
CA ILE A 271 54.73 38.65 8.82
C ILE A 271 54.88 37.19 8.36
N GLY A 272 54.12 36.78 7.35
CA GLY A 272 54.44 35.65 6.47
C GLY A 272 53.35 35.45 5.44
#